data_AF-A0A7X5DDT5-F1
#
_entry.id   AF-A0A7X5DDT5-F1
#
_cell.length_a   1.000
_cell.length_b   1.000
_cell.length_c   1.000
_cell.angle_alpha   90.00
_cell.angle_beta   90.00
_cell.angle_gamma   90.00
#
_symmetry.space_group_name_H-M   'P 1'
#
loop_
_entity.id
_entity.type
_entity.pdbx_description
1 polymer ?
#
loop_
_entity_poly.entity_id
_entity_poly.type
_entity_poly.pdbx_seq_one_letter_code
_entity_poly.pdbx_strand_id
1 'polypeptide(L)' 'RELIGAILMLEDHIDGIVLISAFPCGPDSMTDDAIMRCIQGTPILNLMIDAQSGTAGVETRVESFVDILRFQQKGGYVRG' A
#
# COMPACT_ATOMS: atom_id res chain seq x y z
N ARG A 1 12.71 -3.35 -10.93
CA ARG A 1 11.83 -3.82 -12.05
C ARG A 1 11.04 -5.07 -11.66
N GLU A 2 11.54 -5.83 -10.69
CA GLU A 2 11.08 -7.13 -10.22
C GLU A 2 9.85 -7.00 -9.31
N LEU A 3 9.80 -5.95 -8.48
CA LEU A 3 8.67 -5.65 -7.59
C LEU A 3 7.37 -5.40 -8.34
N ILE A 4 7.41 -4.58 -9.40
CA ILE A 4 6.21 -4.26 -10.21
C ILE A 4 5.69 -5.53 -10.89
N GLY A 5 6.57 -6.37 -11.42
CA GLY A 5 6.18 -7.65 -12.05
C GLY A 5 5.51 -8.60 -11.06
N ALA A 6 6.05 -8.72 -9.84
CA ALA A 6 5.44 -9.55 -8.81
C ALA A 6 4.06 -9.05 -8.40
N ILE A 7 3.90 -7.72 -8.26
CA ILE A 7 2.62 -7.13 -7.88
C ILE A 7 1.57 -7.35 -8.97
N LEU A 8 1.90 -7.12 -10.24
CA LEU A 8 0.97 -7.34 -11.36
C LEU A 8 0.56 -8.82 -11.50
N MET A 9 1.41 -9.77 -11.12
CA MET A 9 1.08 -11.20 -11.15
C MET A 9 0.18 -11.64 -9.98
N LEU A 10 0.15 -10.88 -8.89
CA LEU A 10 -0.59 -11.20 -7.67
C LEU A 10 -1.80 -10.29 -7.45
N GLU A 11 -2.01 -9.29 -8.30
CA GLU A 11 -3.05 -8.27 -8.15
C GLU A 11 -4.46 -8.87 -7.98
N ASP A 12 -4.80 -9.91 -8.74
CA ASP A 12 -6.09 -10.62 -8.65
C ASP A 12 -6.19 -11.56 -7.43
N HIS A 13 -5.10 -11.75 -6.69
CA HIS A 13 -4.99 -12.68 -5.56
C HIS A 13 -4.73 -11.99 -4.21
N ILE A 14 -4.67 -10.66 -4.18
CA ILE A 14 -4.41 -9.88 -2.97
C ILE A 14 -5.48 -8.81 -2.76
N ASP A 15 -5.86 -8.58 -1.50
CA ASP A 15 -6.84 -7.55 -1.15
C ASP A 15 -6.23 -6.14 -1.06
N GLY A 16 -4.91 -6.04 -0.92
CA GLY A 16 -4.20 -4.77 -0.74
C GLY A 16 -2.69 -4.96 -0.65
N ILE A 17 -1.94 -3.86 -0.76
CA ILE A 17 -0.48 -3.86 -0.76
C ILE A 17 0.01 -2.95 0.37
N VAL A 18 1.01 -3.41 1.13
CA VAL A 18 1.72 -2.57 2.10
C VAL A 18 3.15 -2.36 1.62
N LEU A 19 3.47 -1.13 1.28
CA LEU A 19 4.83 -0.70 0.93
C LEU A 19 5.50 -0.19 2.20
N ILE A 20 6.70 -0.70 2.52
CA ILE A 20 7.46 -0.30 3.70
C ILE A 20 8.77 0.30 3.23
N SER A 21 9.04 1.56 3.61
CA SER A 21 10.31 2.24 3.30
C SER A 21 10.95 2.83 4.57
N ALA A 22 12.26 2.70 4.69
CA ALA A 22 13.03 3.17 5.85
C ALA A 22 13.72 4.52 5.63
N PHE A 23 13.77 5.05 4.40
CA PHE A 23 14.48 6.29 4.06
C PHE A 23 13.87 6.97 2.83
N PRO A 24 13.41 8.24 2.90
CA PRO A 24 12.74 8.89 1.77
C PRO A 24 13.67 9.65 0.80
N CYS A 25 14.99 9.43 0.80
CA CYS A 25 15.91 10.23 -0.02
C CYS A 25 16.46 9.47 -1.22
N GLY A 26 15.64 9.29 -2.25
CA GLY A 26 16.12 8.81 -3.55
C GLY A 26 15.03 8.23 -4.47
N PRO A 27 15.41 7.32 -5.40
CA PRO A 27 14.55 6.80 -6.49
C PRO A 27 13.26 6.08 -6.04
N ASP A 28 13.08 5.86 -4.74
CA ASP A 28 11.89 5.22 -4.17
C ASP A 28 10.63 6.08 -4.32
N SER A 29 10.73 7.41 -4.28
CA SER A 29 9.55 8.29 -4.49
C SER A 29 9.00 8.25 -5.92
N MET A 30 9.88 8.12 -6.92
CA MET A 30 9.47 7.91 -8.31
C MET A 30 8.89 6.51 -8.52
N THR A 31 9.36 5.53 -7.76
CA THR A 31 8.87 4.15 -7.83
C THR A 31 7.49 4.02 -7.19
N ASP A 32 7.26 4.65 -6.02
CA ASP A 32 5.95 4.70 -5.37
C ASP A 32 4.90 5.39 -6.25
N ASP A 33 5.24 6.52 -6.90
CA ASP A 33 4.33 7.23 -7.81
C ASP A 33 4.02 6.39 -9.06
N ALA A 34 5.01 5.67 -9.60
CA ALA A 34 4.82 4.74 -10.71
C ALA A 34 3.94 3.54 -10.32
N ILE A 35 4.15 2.97 -9.13
CA ILE A 35 3.35 1.85 -8.59
C ILE A 35 1.91 2.30 -8.38
N MET A 36 1.67 3.48 -7.79
CA MET A 36 0.33 4.05 -7.61
C MET A 36 -0.39 4.35 -8.93
N ARG A 37 0.34 4.64 -10.01
CA ARG A 37 -0.25 4.85 -11.34
C ARG A 37 -0.50 3.55 -12.10
N CYS A 38 0.35 2.54 -11.90
CA CYS A 38 0.25 1.26 -12.59
C CYS A 38 -0.80 0.33 -11.97
N ILE A 39 -1.04 0.42 -10.66
CA ILE A 39 -1.98 -0.44 -9.95
C ILE A 39 -3.25 0.36 -9.70
N GLN A 40 -4.33 -0.03 -10.37
CA GLN A 40 -5.61 0.64 -10.27
C GLN A 40 -6.67 -0.34 -9.78
N GLY A 41 -7.23 -0.06 -8.60
CA GLY A 41 -8.30 -0.86 -8.00
C GLY A 41 -7.89 -1.62 -6.74
N THR A 42 -6.59 -1.77 -6.49
CA THR A 42 -6.06 -2.41 -5.27
C THR A 42 -5.57 -1.34 -4.28
N PRO A 43 -6.07 -1.32 -3.03
CA PRO A 43 -5.60 -0.40 -2.00
C PRO A 43 -4.12 -0.56 -1.69
N ILE A 44 -3.41 0.56 -1.50
CA ILE A 44 -1.99 0.58 -1.16
C ILE A 44 -1.76 1.43 0.09
N LEU A 45 -1.10 0.86 1.10
CA LEU A 45 -0.62 1.56 2.29
C LEU A 45 0.90 1.77 2.19
N ASN A 46 1.35 3.01 2.21
CA ASN A 46 2.78 3.33 2.31
C ASN A 46 3.15 3.63 3.76
N LEU A 47 4.00 2.78 4.35
CA LEU A 47 4.52 2.89 5.71
C LEU A 47 5.98 3.33 5.65
N MET A 48 6.22 4.54 6.16
CA MET A 48 7.58 5.01 6.41
C MET A 48 7.97 4.60 7.84
N ILE A 49 9.06 3.85 7.98
CA ILE A 49 9.61 3.47 9.27
C ILE A 49 10.92 4.22 9.46
N ASP A 50 10.86 5.35 10.15
CA ASP A 50 12.07 6.05 10.61
C ASP A 50 12.29 5.83 12.11
N ALA A 51 13.49 6.12 12.61
CA ALA A 51 13.85 5.95 14.02
C ALA A 51 13.03 6.86 14.98
N GLN A 52 12.28 7.83 14.45
CA GLN A 52 11.39 8.71 15.21
C GLN A 52 9.92 8.26 15.15
N SER A 53 9.59 7.28 14.31
CA SER A 53 8.24 6.79 14.10
C SER A 53 7.81 5.98 15.30
N GLY A 54 6.95 6.58 16.13
CA GLY A 54 6.34 5.89 17.27
C GLY A 54 5.53 4.68 16.77
N THR A 55 5.75 3.52 17.38
CA THR A 55 5.09 2.25 17.03
C THR A 55 3.57 2.36 17.00
N ALA A 56 2.98 3.18 17.87
CA ALA A 56 1.55 3.43 17.90
C ALA A 56 0.99 4.03 16.59
N GLY A 57 1.77 4.91 15.92
CA GLY A 57 1.34 5.52 14.67
C GLY A 57 1.33 4.53 13.49
N VAL A 58 2.21 3.52 13.54
CA VAL A 58 2.25 2.43 12.54
C VAL A 58 1.09 1.47 12.78
N GLU A 59 0.86 1.08 14.03
CA GLU A 59 -0.23 0.18 14.44
C GLU A 59 -1.59 0.72 14.00
N THR A 60 -1.94 1.96 14.36
CA THR A 60 -3.22 2.56 13.98
C THR A 60 -3.41 2.67 12.46
N ARG A 61 -2.33 2.92 11.70
CA ARG A 61 -2.40 2.96 10.22
C ARG A 61 -2.66 1.59 9.61
N VAL A 62 -2.02 0.54 10.16
CA VAL A 62 -2.26 -0.84 9.73
C VAL A 62 -3.68 -1.27 10.08
N GLU A 63 -4.16 -0.99 11.29
CA GLU A 63 -5.55 -1.27 11.70
C GLU A 63 -6.55 -0.59 10.77
N SER A 64 -6.38 0.71 10.53
CA SER A 64 -7.24 1.48 9.62
C SER A 64 -7.22 0.91 8.20
N PHE A 65 -6.06 0.45 7.72
CA PHE A 65 -5.94 -0.14 6.40
C PHE A 65 -6.67 -1.48 6.29
N VAL A 66 -6.54 -2.36 7.29
CA VAL A 66 -7.29 -3.62 7.36
C VAL A 66 -8.80 -3.36 7.36
N ASP A 67 -9.27 -2.34 8.07
CA ASP A 67 -10.68 -1.96 8.06
C ASP A 67 -11.15 -1.48 6.68
N ILE A 68 -10.32 -0.75 5.94
CA ILE A 68 -10.60 -0.38 4.54
C ILE A 68 -10.73 -1.63 3.66
N LEU A 69 -9.82 -2.60 3.78
CA LEU A 69 -9.88 -3.84 2.99
C LEU A 69 -11.17 -4.62 3.28
N ARG A 70 -11.51 -4.79 4.57
CA ARG A 70 -12.74 -5.45 4.99
C ARG A 70 -13.98 -4.72 4.50
N PHE A 71 -13.94 -3.40 4.43
CA PHE A 71 -15.04 -2.59 3.93
C PHE A 71 -15.22 -2.76 2.42
N GLN A 72 -14.14 -2.84 1.65
CA GLN A 72 -14.20 -3.10 0.21
C GLN A 72 -14.72 -4.51 -0.12
N GLN A 73 -14.30 -5.55 0.62
CA GLN A 73 -14.83 -6.91 0.47
C GLN A 73 -16.35 -6.98 0.70
N LYS A 74 -16.90 -6.10 1.54
CA LYS A 74 -18.34 -5.97 1.80
C LYS A 74 -19.08 -5.15 0.73
N GLY A 75 -18.41 -4.72 -0.34
CA GLY A 75 -18.99 -3.94 -1.44
C GLY A 75 -18.99 -2.42 -1.21
N GLY A 76 -18.19 -1.94 -0.26
CA GLY A 76 -18.19 -0.54 0.21
C GLY A 76 -17.66 0.52 -0.77
N TYR A 77 -17.11 0.13 -1.91
CA TYR A 77 -16.86 1.03 -3.04
C TYR A 77 -17.69 0.55 -4.23
N VAL A 78 -18.88 1.11 -4.37
CA VAL A 78 -19.60 1.06 -5.65
C VAL A 78 -18.70 1.77 -6.66
N ARG A 79 -18.08 1.00 -7.56
CA ARG A 79 -17.34 1.53 -8.71
C ARG A 79 -18.20 2.57 -9.41
N GLY A 80 -17.76 3.83 -9.38
CA GLY A 80 -18.13 4.84 -10.37
C GLY A 80 -17.15 4.78 -11.52
#